data_AF-A0A519SEV7-F1
#
_entry.id   AF-A0A519SEV7-F1
#
_cell.length_a   1.000
_cell.length_b   1.000
_cell.length_c   1.000
_cell.angle_alpha   90.00
_cell.angle_beta   90.00
_cell.angle_gamma   90.00
#
_symmetry.space_group_name_H-M   'P 1'
#
loop_
_entity.id
_entity.type
_entity.pdbx_description
1 polymer ?
#
loop_
_entity_poly.entity_id
_entity_poly.type
_entity_poly.pdbx_seq_one_letter_code
_entity_poly.pdbx_strand_id
1 'polypeptide(L)'
;MQPVTPAPRFAFGPRNYRLMWAGLAVLAVGFITMMLDGADYGEGFLGITLGPILLFVGFVIEFAAILVRSNPSDIVPVAPKDPGIAAPVVAPVAAAPIVPAPAKPAYKRQ
;
A
#
# COMPACT_ATOMS: atom_id res chain seq x y z
N MET A 1 -0.43 -6.63 32.19
CA MET A 1 -0.79 -6.22 30.82
C MET A 1 0.48 -6.33 29.99
N GLN A 2 0.64 -7.37 29.17
CA GLN A 2 1.80 -7.45 28.28
C GLN A 2 1.61 -6.44 27.14
N PRO A 3 2.59 -5.58 26.84
CA PRO A 3 2.51 -4.68 25.71
C PRO A 3 2.61 -5.53 24.44
N VAL A 4 1.47 -5.80 23.80
CA VAL A 4 1.42 -6.36 22.45
C VAL A 4 1.80 -5.26 21.46
N THR A 5 3.09 -5.02 21.29
CA THR A 5 3.60 -4.19 20.19
C THR A 5 3.36 -4.96 18.89
N PRO A 6 2.45 -4.52 18.01
CA PRO A 6 2.22 -5.20 16.75
C PRO A 6 3.47 -5.04 15.88
N ALA A 7 4.13 -6.14 15.53
CA ALA A 7 5.21 -6.09 14.55
C ALA A 7 4.66 -5.54 13.22
N PRO A 8 5.36 -4.63 12.54
CA PRO A 8 4.93 -4.12 11.24
C PRO A 8 4.84 -5.28 10.24
N ARG A 9 3.66 -5.46 9.65
CA ARG A 9 3.39 -6.48 8.64
C ARG A 9 3.49 -5.85 7.26
N PHE A 10 4.39 -6.35 6.42
CA PHE A 10 4.45 -5.95 5.02
C PHE A 10 3.45 -6.78 4.19
N ALA A 11 2.85 -6.16 3.17
CA ALA A 11 1.87 -6.83 2.31
C ALA A 11 2.50 -7.96 1.46
N PHE A 12 3.80 -7.83 1.13
CA PHE A 12 4.53 -8.75 0.26
C PHE A 12 5.93 -9.05 0.79
N GLY A 13 6.51 -10.17 0.33
CA GLY A 13 7.89 -10.54 0.62
C GLY A 13 8.91 -9.69 -0.13
N PRO A 14 10.18 -9.67 0.30
CA PRO A 14 11.24 -8.84 -0.29
C PRO A 14 11.51 -9.16 -1.76
N ARG A 15 11.23 -10.40 -2.21
CA ARG A 15 11.38 -10.80 -3.61
C ARG A 15 10.31 -10.15 -4.52
N ASN A 16 9.07 -10.08 -4.07
CA ASN A 16 8.01 -9.39 -4.82
C ASN A 16 8.27 -7.89 -4.91
N TYR A 17 8.83 -7.29 -3.85
CA TYR A 17 9.17 -5.87 -3.86
C TYR A 17 10.19 -5.55 -4.97
N ARG A 18 11.17 -6.42 -5.20
CA ARG A 18 12.13 -6.27 -6.32
C ARG A 18 11.44 -6.39 -7.68
N LEU A 19 10.45 -7.28 -7.80
CA LEU A 19 9.67 -7.44 -9.03
C LEU A 19 8.81 -6.20 -9.32
N MET A 20 8.25 -5.58 -8.29
CA MET A 20 7.54 -4.30 -8.37
C MET A 20 8.46 -3.19 -8.90
N TRP A 21 9.68 -3.08 -8.36
CA TRP A 21 10.65 -2.11 -8.88
C TRP A 21 11.01 -2.34 -10.35
N ALA A 22 11.10 -3.60 -10.77
CA ALA A 22 11.34 -3.93 -12.17
C ALA A 22 10.14 -3.54 -13.06
N GLY A 23 8.90 -3.80 -12.62
CA GLY A 23 7.68 -3.39 -13.32
C GLY A 23 7.60 -1.87 -13.49
N LEU A 24 7.86 -1.14 -12.41
CA LEU A 24 7.90 0.33 -12.41
C LEU A 24 8.98 0.89 -13.35
N ALA A 25 10.16 0.27 -13.38
CA ALA A 25 11.21 0.66 -14.32
C ALA A 25 10.77 0.48 -15.78
N VAL A 26 10.10 -0.64 -16.10
CA VAL A 26 9.59 -0.88 -17.46
C VAL A 26 8.49 0.12 -17.84
N LEU A 27 7.57 0.41 -16.92
CA LEU A 27 6.56 1.46 -17.11
C LEU A 27 7.20 2.82 -17.39
N ALA A 28 8.19 3.20 -16.59
CA ALA A 28 8.92 4.45 -16.78
C ALA A 28 9.59 4.50 -18.15
N VAL A 29 10.26 3.42 -18.58
CA VAL A 29 10.85 3.33 -19.93
C VAL A 29 9.79 3.47 -21.02
N GLY A 30 8.59 2.90 -20.85
CA GLY A 30 7.49 3.05 -21.81
C GLY A 30 7.03 4.51 -21.95
N PHE A 31 6.83 5.21 -20.84
CA PHE A 31 6.46 6.63 -20.84
C PHE A 31 7.57 7.53 -21.38
N ILE A 32 8.82 7.26 -21.00
CA ILE A 32 10.00 7.98 -21.49
C ILE A 32 10.13 7.79 -23.01
N THR A 33 9.91 6.57 -23.51
CA THR A 33 9.95 6.26 -24.95
C THR A 33 8.92 7.07 -25.74
N MET A 34 7.70 7.21 -25.22
CA MET A 34 6.69 8.10 -25.82
C MET A 34 7.10 9.58 -25.75
N MET A 35 7.73 10.02 -24.66
CA MET A 35 8.16 11.41 -24.50
C MET A 35 9.33 11.79 -25.43
N LEU A 36 10.24 10.84 -25.68
CA LEU A 36 11.37 11.04 -26.60
C LEU A 36 10.99 10.82 -28.07
N ASP A 37 9.76 10.38 -28.37
CA ASP A 37 9.32 10.25 -29.76
C ASP A 37 9.26 11.64 -30.40
N GLY A 38 10.18 11.89 -31.33
CA GLY A 38 10.36 13.19 -31.99
C GLY A 38 9.34 13.47 -33.10
N ALA A 39 8.42 12.54 -33.36
CA ALA A 39 7.30 12.77 -34.26
C ALA A 39 6.28 13.70 -33.61
N ASP A 40 5.75 14.67 -34.36
CA ASP A 40 4.64 15.50 -33.90
C ASP A 40 3.49 14.58 -33.42
N TYR A 41 3.01 14.83 -32.21
CA TYR A 41 1.97 14.05 -31.52
C TYR A 41 2.31 12.59 -31.15
N GLY A 42 3.57 12.15 -31.28
CA GLY A 42 3.95 10.77 -30.96
C GLY A 42 3.36 9.73 -31.91
N GLU A 43 3.09 10.14 -33.16
CA GLU A 43 2.66 9.25 -34.25
C GLU A 43 3.80 8.34 -34.75
N GLY A 44 5.01 8.51 -34.23
CA GLY A 44 6.12 7.64 -34.51
C GLY A 44 5.84 6.21 -34.05
N PHE A 45 6.50 5.25 -34.69
CA PHE A 45 6.43 3.84 -34.28
C PHE A 45 6.81 3.65 -32.80
N LEU A 46 7.66 4.52 -32.26
CA LEU A 46 8.06 4.49 -30.86
C LEU A 46 6.91 4.89 -29.94
N GLY A 47 6.16 5.94 -30.28
CA GLY A 47 5.03 6.43 -29.50
C GLY A 47 3.79 5.54 -29.59
N ILE A 48 3.35 5.16 -30.80
CA ILE A 48 2.04 4.49 -30.97
C ILE A 48 2.09 2.96 -30.87
N THR A 49 3.25 2.35 -31.14
CA THR A 49 3.41 0.89 -31.10
C THR A 49 4.32 0.44 -29.98
N LEU A 50 5.54 0.96 -29.89
CA LEU A 50 6.50 0.49 -28.88
C LEU A 50 6.09 0.93 -27.46
N GLY A 51 5.66 2.19 -27.30
CA GLY A 51 5.20 2.74 -26.03
C GLY A 51 4.09 1.90 -25.37
N PRO A 52 2.95 1.64 -26.04
CA PRO A 52 1.85 0.87 -25.46
C PRO A 52 2.24 -0.57 -25.15
N ILE A 53 3.11 -1.19 -25.97
CA ILE A 53 3.63 -2.54 -25.71
C ILE A 53 4.47 -2.56 -24.42
N LEU A 54 5.38 -1.59 -24.23
CA LEU A 54 6.16 -1.48 -23.00
C LEU A 54 5.27 -1.24 -21.78
N LEU A 55 4.28 -0.35 -21.88
CA LEU A 55 3.34 -0.11 -20.80
C LEU A 55 2.55 -1.37 -20.45
N PHE A 56 2.05 -2.10 -21.47
CA PHE A 56 1.33 -3.36 -21.27
C PHE A 56 2.20 -4.40 -20.56
N VAL A 57 3.44 -4.60 -21.03
CA VAL A 57 4.38 -5.54 -20.40
C VAL A 57 4.72 -5.10 -18.96
N GLY A 58 4.93 -3.81 -18.73
CA GLY A 58 5.16 -3.24 -17.40
C GLY A 58 3.99 -3.52 -16.45
N PHE A 59 2.75 -3.32 -16.91
CA PHE A 59 1.56 -3.66 -16.14
C PHE A 59 1.45 -5.17 -15.88
N VAL A 60 1.75 -6.03 -16.85
CA VAL A 60 1.76 -7.49 -16.64
C VAL A 60 2.78 -7.89 -15.57
N ILE A 61 3.96 -7.29 -15.57
CA ILE A 61 4.99 -7.52 -14.55
C ILE A 61 4.49 -7.08 -13.17
N GLU A 62 3.82 -5.94 -13.07
CA GLU A 62 3.23 -5.46 -11.80
C GLU A 62 2.11 -6.38 -11.30
N PHE A 63 1.21 -6.81 -12.20
CA PHE A 63 0.20 -7.80 -11.88
C PHE A 63 0.85 -9.09 -11.39
N ALA A 64 1.88 -9.59 -12.07
CA ALA A 64 2.63 -10.75 -11.62
C ALA A 64 3.32 -10.49 -10.26
N ALA A 65 3.90 -9.31 -10.03
CA ALA A 65 4.55 -8.95 -8.78
C ALA A 65 3.58 -8.91 -7.59
N ILE A 66 2.31 -8.60 -7.82
CA ILE A 66 1.27 -8.59 -6.78
C ILE A 66 0.67 -9.99 -6.59
N LEU A 67 0.39 -10.71 -7.67
CA LEU A 67 -0.30 -12.00 -7.64
C LEU A 67 0.64 -13.17 -7.29
N VAL A 68 1.92 -13.10 -7.66
CA VAL A 68 2.88 -14.18 -7.38
C VAL A 68 3.18 -14.21 -5.89
N ARG A 69 2.61 -15.16 -5.18
CA ARG A 69 2.96 -15.40 -3.78
C ARG A 69 4.29 -16.15 -3.68
N SER A 70 5.36 -15.45 -3.32
CA SER A 70 6.62 -16.10 -2.94
C SER A 70 6.54 -16.56 -1.47
N ASN A 71 6.14 -17.80 -1.22
CA ASN A 71 6.34 -18.42 0.10
C ASN A 71 7.78 -18.92 0.20
N PRO A 72 8.45 -18.69 1.35
CA PRO A 72 8.64 -19.83 2.24
C PRO A 72 8.37 -19.41 3.68
N SER A 73 7.28 -19.92 4.27
CA SER A 73 6.89 -19.84 5.70
C SER A 73 6.63 -18.45 6.33
N ASP A 74 5.55 -18.35 7.11
CA ASP A 74 5.35 -17.45 8.25
C ASP A 74 5.40 -15.93 8.08
N ILE A 75 4.22 -15.29 7.97
CA ILE A 75 3.82 -14.05 8.71
C ILE A 75 2.36 -13.65 8.42
N VAL A 76 1.47 -14.62 8.24
CA VAL A 76 0.08 -14.39 8.65
C VAL A 76 0.01 -15.04 10.02
N PRO A 77 -0.10 -14.28 11.13
CA PRO A 77 -0.57 -14.87 12.37
C PRO A 77 -1.90 -15.52 12.01
N VAL A 78 -1.92 -16.85 11.93
CA VAL A 78 -3.17 -17.61 11.90
C VAL A 78 -3.93 -17.05 13.09
N ALA A 79 -5.04 -16.36 12.81
CA ALA A 79 -5.95 -15.93 13.86
C ALA A 79 -6.12 -17.12 14.80
N PRO A 80 -5.92 -16.95 16.12
CA PRO A 80 -5.96 -18.07 17.06
C PRO A 80 -7.13 -18.96 16.69
N LYS A 81 -6.84 -20.24 16.44
CA LYS A 81 -7.80 -21.22 15.94
C LYS A 81 -8.71 -21.67 17.09
N ASP A 82 -9.20 -20.70 17.86
CA ASP A 82 -10.17 -20.79 18.93
C ASP A 82 -11.28 -19.80 18.59
N PRO A 83 -12.47 -20.25 18.13
CA PRO A 83 -13.60 -19.38 17.81
C PRO A 83 -14.26 -18.78 19.06
N GLY A 84 -13.49 -18.48 20.11
CA GLY A 84 -13.98 -18.27 21.47
C GLY A 84 -13.93 -16.85 22.01
N ILE A 85 -13.34 -15.86 21.34
CA ILE A 85 -13.34 -14.48 21.86
C ILE A 85 -13.56 -13.48 20.71
N ALA A 86 -14.83 -13.29 20.36
CA ALA A 86 -15.28 -12.13 19.64
C ALA A 86 -15.03 -10.87 20.49
N ALA A 87 -14.01 -10.09 20.15
CA ALA A 87 -13.97 -8.68 20.53
C ALA A 87 -14.69 -7.89 19.44
N PRO A 88 -15.67 -7.04 19.78
CA PRO A 88 -16.53 -6.39 18.79
C PRO A 88 -15.71 -5.42 17.95
N VAL A 89 -15.93 -5.47 16.65
CA VAL A 89 -15.43 -4.50 15.68
C VAL A 89 -16.06 -3.15 16.02
N VAL A 90 -15.38 -2.32 16.79
CA VAL A 90 -15.73 -0.89 16.90
C VAL A 90 -14.93 -0.18 15.80
N ALA A 91 -15.59 -0.01 14.65
CA ALA A 91 -15.13 0.89 13.60
C ALA A 91 -14.95 2.31 14.18
N PRO A 92 -13.92 3.08 13.78
CA PRO A 92 -13.74 4.42 14.29
C PRO A 92 -14.83 5.32 13.71
N VAL A 93 -15.79 5.71 14.55
CA VAL A 93 -16.74 6.78 14.22
C VAL A 93 -15.98 8.11 14.19
N ALA A 94 -16.36 8.89 13.18
CA ALA A 94 -15.82 10.16 12.76
C ALA A 94 -15.76 11.25 13.86
N ALA A 95 -14.97 12.27 13.53
CA ALA A 95 -14.58 13.44 14.29
C ALA A 95 -15.71 14.33 14.87
N ALA A 96 -15.31 15.10 15.91
CA ALA A 96 -15.75 16.44 16.36
C ALA A 96 -16.43 16.51 17.76
N PRO A 97 -16.43 17.67 18.48
CA PRO A 97 -15.46 18.77 18.57
C PRO A 97 -14.99 19.03 20.03
N ILE A 98 -13.98 19.89 20.19
CA ILE A 98 -13.39 20.29 21.48
C ILE A 98 -14.35 21.25 22.20
N VAL A 99 -14.83 20.89 23.38
CA VAL A 99 -15.60 21.80 24.26
C VAL A 99 -14.73 22.08 25.51
N PRO A 100 -14.42 23.35 25.84
CA PRO A 100 -13.62 23.65 27.02
C PRO A 100 -14.43 23.43 28.31
N ALA A 101 -13.87 22.67 29.25
CA ALA A 101 -14.49 22.32 30.52
C ALA A 101 -14.61 23.54 31.48
N PRO A 102 -15.67 23.66 32.29
CA PRO A 102 -15.87 24.79 33.19
C PRO A 102 -14.99 24.70 34.45
N ALA A 103 -14.43 25.84 34.87
CA ALA A 103 -13.60 26.00 36.05
C ALA A 103 -14.39 25.75 37.37
N LYS A 104 -13.78 25.01 38.31
CA LYS A 104 -14.38 24.69 39.63
C LYS A 104 -14.13 25.82 40.64
N PRO A 105 -15.11 26.21 41.48
CA PRO A 105 -14.98 27.32 42.43
C PRO A 105 -14.17 26.96 43.69
N ALA A 106 -13.61 28.01 44.28
CA ALA A 106 -12.70 28.02 45.41
C ALA A 106 -13.33 27.69 46.78
N TYR A 107 -12.43 27.29 47.70
CA TYR A 107 -12.46 27.35 49.18
C TYR A 107 -12.73 26.09 50.02
N LYS A 108 -11.74 25.76 50.87
CA LYS A 108 -11.89 25.43 52.30
C LYS A 108 -10.53 25.56 52.99
N ARG A 109 -10.30 26.64 53.74
CA ARG A 109 -10.23 26.70 55.22
C ARG A 109 -9.30 25.64 55.85
N GLN A 110 -8.09 26.06 56.17
CA GLN A 110 -7.39 25.80 57.42
C GLN A 110 -6.66 27.07 57.84
#